data_AF-A0A6M3GVL5-F1
#
_entry.id   AF-A0A6M3GVL5-F1
#
_cell.length_a   1.000
_cell.length_b   1.000
_cell.length_c   1.000
_cell.angle_alpha   90.00
_cell.angle_beta   90.00
_cell.angle_gamma   90.00
#
_symmetry.space_group_name_H-M   'P 1'
#
loop_
_entity.id
_entity.type
_entity.pdbx_description
1 polymer ?
#
loop_
_entity_poly.entity_id
_entity_poly.type
_entity_poly.pdbx_seq_one_letter_code
_entity_poly.pdbx_strand_id
1 'polypeptide(L)'
;MNRENFTFEKVFYITAIAMHINRSHPFITRNLFWIFQFLIVLTLSATSFWFLFNSVVFYDIPAKRYTEASKNGTMCIVALTITAKYAFLLYFQAHLKSLILIVDKDYQLAIDLEIEERDIVIKYAKRGTTVSKFWIVCATLTSALFPLKAFFAMFCTYLDGKLEYIPMFDMRYPNRIDVLKEVPAMFCFLFFLCILFDVYATTMYIGFDPLVPIFLLHICGQLDILSHRMLKLFSEDSNSLEINEKLKCINMKLQDLYRLVDIL
;
A
#
# COMPACT_ATOMS: atom_id res chain seq x y z
N MET A 1 12.83 -16.26 18.30
CA MET A 1 11.60 -16.32 17.48
C MET A 1 10.64 -17.22 18.23
N ASN A 2 9.45 -16.73 18.55
CA ASN A 2 8.36 -17.58 19.01
C ASN A 2 7.45 -17.86 17.81
N ARG A 3 6.96 -19.10 17.64
CA ARG A 3 6.17 -19.55 16.48
C ARG A 3 4.97 -18.66 16.21
N GLU A 4 4.29 -18.21 17.27
CA GLU A 4 3.09 -17.39 17.15
C GLU A 4 3.36 -15.92 16.79
N ASN A 5 4.59 -15.44 16.97
CA ASN A 5 4.94 -14.02 16.78
C ASN A 5 5.63 -13.73 15.44
N PHE A 6 5.96 -14.76 14.65
CA PHE A 6 6.70 -14.61 13.39
C PHE A 6 5.83 -15.02 12.19
N THR A 7 4.71 -14.32 12.02
CA THR A 7 3.81 -14.41 10.86
C THR A 7 3.84 -13.11 10.07
N PHE A 8 3.45 -13.14 8.80
CA PHE A 8 3.33 -11.99 7.92
C PHE A 8 2.54 -10.86 8.57
N GLU A 9 1.40 -11.17 9.18
CA GLU A 9 0.55 -10.25 9.93
C GLU A 9 1.29 -9.49 11.04
N LYS A 10 2.14 -10.20 11.80
CA LYS A 10 2.87 -9.61 12.92
C LYS A 10 4.12 -8.86 12.47
N VAL A 11 4.83 -9.40 11.48
CA VAL A 11 6.08 -8.82 10.95
C VAL A 11 5.81 -7.58 10.10
N PHE A 12 4.75 -7.61 9.30
CA PHE A 12 4.34 -6.53 8.38
C PHE A 12 3.02 -5.89 8.82
N TYR A 13 2.85 -5.71 10.13
CA TYR A 13 1.60 -5.22 10.73
C TYR A 13 1.11 -3.88 10.17
N ILE A 14 2.02 -2.99 9.75
CA ILE A 14 1.68 -1.68 9.17
C ILE A 14 0.87 -1.89 7.87
N THR A 15 1.41 -2.71 6.97
CA THR A 15 0.79 -3.02 5.68
C THR A 15 -0.48 -3.84 5.89
N ALA A 16 -0.46 -4.82 6.79
CA ALA A 16 -1.64 -5.62 7.12
C ALA A 16 -2.80 -4.79 7.68
N ILE A 17 -2.54 -3.91 8.66
CA ILE A 17 -3.54 -3.02 9.24
C ILE A 17 -4.10 -2.09 8.16
N ALA A 18 -3.26 -1.51 7.30
CA ALA A 18 -3.73 -0.64 6.23
C ALA A 18 -4.68 -1.39 5.26
N MET A 19 -4.33 -2.61 4.86
CA MET A 19 -5.20 -3.49 4.07
C MET A 19 -6.50 -3.88 4.80
N HIS A 20 -6.47 -4.00 6.13
CA HIS A 20 -7.67 -4.26 6.93
C HIS A 20 -8.58 -3.03 7.01
N ILE A 21 -8.02 -1.84 7.20
CA ILE A 21 -8.75 -0.57 7.27
C ILE A 21 -9.50 -0.31 5.97
N ASN A 22 -8.83 -0.46 4.83
CA ASN A 22 -9.46 -0.27 3.51
C ASN A 22 -10.20 -1.53 3.01
N ARG A 23 -10.28 -2.58 3.83
CA ARG A 23 -10.97 -3.86 3.54
C ARG A 23 -10.45 -4.60 2.29
N SER A 24 -9.24 -4.30 1.84
CA SER A 24 -8.59 -5.01 0.71
C SER A 24 -7.85 -6.27 1.13
N HIS A 25 -7.72 -6.54 2.44
CA HIS A 25 -6.98 -7.69 2.95
C HIS A 25 -7.51 -9.02 2.40
N PRO A 26 -6.64 -9.91 1.87
CA PRO A 26 -7.07 -11.09 1.10
C PRO A 26 -7.75 -12.19 1.92
N PHE A 27 -7.71 -12.12 3.25
CA PHE A 27 -8.42 -13.05 4.14
C PHE A 27 -9.82 -12.57 4.52
N ILE A 28 -10.22 -11.34 4.15
CA ILE A 28 -11.56 -10.83 4.42
C ILE A 28 -12.58 -11.51 3.49
N THR A 29 -13.68 -12.00 4.07
CA THR A 29 -14.78 -12.60 3.33
C THR A 29 -15.64 -11.52 2.67
N ARG A 30 -15.97 -11.72 1.39
CA ARG A 30 -16.72 -10.77 0.55
C ARG A 30 -18.22 -10.92 0.77
N ASN A 31 -18.67 -10.56 1.97
CA ASN A 31 -20.07 -10.63 2.37
C ASN A 31 -20.82 -9.40 1.86
N LEU A 32 -22.15 -9.38 1.98
CA LEU A 32 -22.98 -8.22 1.59
C LEU A 32 -22.52 -6.90 2.26
N PHE A 33 -22.08 -6.98 3.52
CA PHE A 33 -21.50 -5.84 4.24
C PHE A 33 -20.23 -5.29 3.57
N TRP A 34 -19.36 -6.17 3.07
CA TRP A 34 -18.16 -5.79 2.34
C TRP A 34 -18.53 -5.09 1.02
N ILE A 35 -19.52 -5.60 0.30
CA ILE A 35 -20.01 -4.99 -0.95
C ILE A 35 -20.52 -3.58 -0.68
N PHE A 36 -21.30 -3.37 0.38
CA PHE A 36 -21.78 -2.05 0.75
C PHE A 36 -20.63 -1.06 1.03
N GLN A 37 -19.63 -1.47 1.80
CA GLN A 37 -18.45 -0.64 2.06
C GLN A 37 -17.63 -0.37 0.79
N PHE A 38 -17.44 -1.38 -0.06
CA PHE A 38 -16.77 -1.24 -1.35
C PHE A 38 -17.47 -0.22 -2.25
N LEU A 39 -18.81 -0.28 -2.33
CA LEU A 39 -19.60 0.68 -3.11
C LEU A 39 -19.45 2.12 -2.57
N ILE A 40 -19.40 2.31 -1.25
CA ILE A 40 -19.14 3.62 -0.64
C ILE A 40 -17.77 4.15 -1.07
N VAL A 41 -16.72 3.34 -0.93
CA VAL A 41 -15.35 3.74 -1.26
C VAL A 41 -15.19 4.01 -2.76
N LEU A 42 -15.79 3.17 -3.61
CA LEU A 42 -15.78 3.36 -5.07
C LEU A 42 -16.52 4.65 -5.45
N THR A 43 -17.65 4.92 -4.80
CA THR A 43 -18.43 6.14 -5.03
C THR A 43 -17.66 7.38 -4.58
N LEU A 44 -16.96 7.31 -3.43
CA LEU A 44 -16.09 8.38 -2.96
C LEU A 44 -14.99 8.68 -3.98
N SER A 45 -14.26 7.65 -4.41
CA SER A 45 -13.18 7.80 -5.40
C SER A 45 -13.68 8.32 -6.75
N ALA A 46 -14.80 7.78 -7.26
CA ALA A 46 -15.40 8.21 -8.52
C ALA A 46 -15.91 9.66 -8.44
N THR A 47 -16.50 10.06 -7.31
CA THR A 47 -16.98 11.44 -7.09
C THR A 47 -15.81 12.42 -7.02
N SER A 48 -14.75 12.09 -6.28
CA SER A 48 -13.52 12.89 -6.22
C SER A 48 -12.87 13.03 -7.60
N PHE A 49 -12.76 11.93 -8.36
CA PHE A 49 -12.26 11.96 -9.73
C PHE A 49 -13.12 12.87 -10.62
N TRP A 50 -14.45 12.74 -10.54
CA TRP A 50 -15.38 13.55 -11.32
C TRP A 50 -15.22 15.05 -11.03
N PHE A 51 -15.13 15.44 -9.76
CA PHE A 51 -14.93 16.85 -9.39
C PHE A 51 -13.58 17.40 -9.87
N LEU A 52 -12.50 16.66 -9.67
CA LEU A 52 -11.17 17.06 -10.13
C LEU A 52 -11.10 17.15 -11.66
N PHE A 53 -11.66 16.16 -12.36
CA PHE A 53 -11.71 16.15 -13.82
C PHE A 53 -12.55 17.31 -14.36
N ASN A 54 -13.67 17.60 -13.71
CA ASN A 54 -14.51 18.74 -14.04
C ASN A 54 -13.75 20.07 -13.88
N SER A 55 -13.01 20.23 -12.77
CA SER A 55 -12.14 21.40 -12.54
C SER A 55 -11.13 21.58 -13.67
N VAL A 56 -10.38 20.52 -14.00
CA VAL A 56 -9.30 20.58 -15.00
C VAL A 56 -9.83 20.93 -16.40
N VAL A 57 -10.85 20.21 -16.87
CA VAL A 57 -11.31 20.28 -18.26
C VAL A 57 -12.15 21.52 -18.51
N PHE A 58 -13.06 21.88 -17.60
CA PHE A 58 -14.04 22.94 -17.85
C PHE A 58 -13.64 24.30 -17.28
N TYR A 59 -12.70 24.34 -16.31
CA TYR A 59 -12.32 25.59 -15.66
C TYR A 59 -10.83 25.92 -15.82
N ASP A 60 -9.93 25.02 -15.44
CA ASP A 60 -8.51 25.35 -15.34
C ASP A 60 -7.83 25.51 -16.72
N ILE A 61 -8.06 24.57 -17.65
CA ILE A 61 -7.52 24.64 -19.02
C ILE A 61 -8.13 25.83 -19.80
N PRO A 62 -9.47 26.02 -19.86
CA PRO A 62 -10.06 27.15 -20.59
C PRO A 62 -9.64 28.51 -20.02
N ALA A 63 -9.44 28.62 -18.71
CA ALA A 63 -8.97 29.85 -18.06
C ALA A 63 -7.44 30.06 -18.13
N LYS A 64 -6.70 29.19 -18.83
CA LYS A 64 -5.22 29.22 -18.95
C LYS A 64 -4.50 29.14 -17.59
N ARG A 65 -5.12 28.51 -16.59
CA ARG A 65 -4.56 28.31 -15.23
C ARG A 65 -3.79 26.99 -15.18
N TYR A 66 -2.69 26.90 -15.93
CA TYR A 66 -1.95 25.64 -16.09
C TYR A 66 -1.37 25.08 -14.78
N THR A 67 -0.99 25.94 -13.84
CA THR A 67 -0.51 25.51 -12.52
C THR A 67 -1.60 24.76 -11.74
N GLU A 68 -2.83 25.26 -11.75
CA GLU A 68 -3.96 24.60 -11.08
C GLU A 68 -4.41 23.36 -11.84
N ALA A 69 -4.43 23.42 -13.18
CA ALA A 69 -4.70 22.26 -14.02
C ALA A 69 -3.72 21.10 -13.74
N SER A 70 -2.43 21.41 -13.54
CA SER A 70 -1.40 20.41 -13.22
C SER A 70 -1.60 19.78 -11.83
N LYS A 71 -1.88 20.60 -10.81
CA LYS A 71 -2.18 20.12 -9.45
C LYS A 71 -3.41 19.21 -9.43
N ASN A 72 -4.53 19.71 -9.98
CA ASN A 72 -5.79 18.95 -10.02
C ASN A 72 -5.67 17.72 -10.91
N GLY A 73 -4.93 17.80 -12.03
CA GLY A 73 -4.62 16.66 -12.89
C GLY A 73 -3.80 15.58 -12.19
N THR A 74 -2.82 15.97 -11.36
CA THR A 74 -2.07 15.02 -10.51
C THR A 74 -3.02 14.29 -9.55
N MET A 75 -3.96 15.00 -8.93
CA MET A 75 -4.96 14.38 -8.05
C MET A 75 -5.93 13.46 -8.80
N CYS A 76 -6.30 13.77 -10.05
CA CYS A 76 -7.05 12.84 -10.91
C CYS A 76 -6.29 11.53 -11.11
N ILE A 77 -4.98 11.61 -11.39
CA ILE A 77 -4.12 10.44 -11.56
C ILE A 77 -4.07 9.62 -10.27
N VAL A 78 -3.97 10.28 -9.10
CA VAL A 78 -4.04 9.60 -7.80
C VAL A 78 -5.37 8.84 -7.66
N ALA A 79 -6.52 9.48 -7.95
CA ALA A 79 -7.83 8.84 -7.85
C ALA A 79 -7.97 7.60 -8.75
N LEU A 80 -7.44 7.67 -9.98
CA LEU A 80 -7.40 6.50 -10.88
C LEU A 80 -6.45 5.42 -10.37
N THR A 81 -5.27 5.81 -9.89
CA THR A 81 -4.22 4.89 -9.42
C THR A 81 -4.70 4.09 -8.21
N ILE A 82 -5.32 4.73 -7.22
CA ILE A 82 -5.83 4.01 -6.03
C ILE A 82 -6.96 3.06 -6.40
N THR A 83 -7.81 3.42 -7.38
CA THR A 83 -8.88 2.57 -7.89
C THR A 83 -8.31 1.35 -8.60
N ALA A 84 -7.30 1.53 -9.45
CA ALA A 84 -6.61 0.45 -10.12
C ALA A 84 -5.90 -0.48 -9.14
N LYS A 85 -5.21 0.07 -8.13
CA LYS A 85 -4.57 -0.72 -7.05
C LYS A 85 -5.58 -1.55 -6.27
N TYR A 86 -6.73 -0.97 -5.92
CA TYR A 86 -7.80 -1.70 -5.25
C TYR A 86 -8.32 -2.84 -6.13
N ALA A 87 -8.61 -2.55 -7.40
CA ALA A 87 -9.06 -3.57 -8.36
C ALA A 87 -8.03 -4.70 -8.51
N PHE A 88 -6.73 -4.38 -8.53
CA PHE A 88 -5.66 -5.38 -8.55
C PHE A 88 -5.71 -6.30 -7.31
N LEU A 89 -5.79 -5.74 -6.10
CA LEU A 89 -5.89 -6.54 -4.87
C LEU A 89 -7.10 -7.47 -4.86
N LEU A 90 -8.23 -7.01 -5.44
CA LEU A 90 -9.42 -7.84 -5.58
C LEU A 90 -9.25 -8.93 -6.63
N TYR A 91 -8.72 -8.58 -7.79
CA TYR A 91 -8.58 -9.54 -8.89
C TYR A 91 -7.59 -10.65 -8.52
N PHE A 92 -6.45 -10.30 -7.92
CA PHE A 92 -5.40 -11.23 -7.54
C PHE A 92 -5.49 -11.73 -6.09
N GLN A 93 -6.65 -11.59 -5.43
CA GLN A 93 -6.82 -11.96 -4.01
C GLN A 93 -6.34 -13.39 -3.70
N ALA A 94 -6.66 -14.36 -4.55
CA ALA A 94 -6.29 -15.76 -4.33
C ALA A 94 -4.76 -15.96 -4.37
N HIS A 95 -4.09 -15.29 -5.31
CA HIS A 95 -2.63 -15.31 -5.43
C HIS A 95 -1.97 -14.63 -4.23
N LEU A 96 -2.47 -13.44 -3.83
CA LEU A 96 -1.95 -12.73 -2.66
C LEU A 96 -2.09 -13.56 -1.37
N LYS A 97 -3.25 -14.21 -1.20
CA LYS A 97 -3.47 -15.15 -0.09
C LYS A 97 -2.45 -16.29 -0.11
N SER A 98 -2.20 -16.89 -1.29
CA SER A 98 -1.21 -17.94 -1.44
C SER A 98 0.19 -17.46 -1.08
N LEU A 99 0.60 -16.27 -1.54
CA LEU A 99 1.91 -15.69 -1.24
C LEU A 99 2.09 -15.47 0.27
N ILE A 100 1.10 -14.89 0.95
CA ILE A 100 1.14 -14.69 2.40
C ILE A 100 1.27 -16.04 3.14
N LEU A 101 0.51 -17.05 2.73
CA LEU A 101 0.58 -18.39 3.33
C LEU A 101 1.95 -19.06 3.11
N ILE A 102 2.59 -18.84 1.96
CA ILE A 102 3.94 -19.35 1.69
C ILE A 102 4.95 -18.66 2.62
N VAL A 103 4.88 -17.33 2.74
CA VAL A 103 5.74 -16.57 3.66
C VAL A 103 5.58 -17.07 5.10
N ASP A 104 4.33 -17.24 5.56
CA ASP A 104 4.04 -17.77 6.90
C ASP A 104 4.62 -19.17 7.09
N LYS A 105 4.43 -20.06 6.11
CA LYS A 105 4.98 -21.42 6.16
C LYS A 105 6.50 -21.40 6.23
N ASP A 106 7.16 -20.59 5.41
CA ASP A 106 8.62 -20.46 5.41
C ASP A 106 9.14 -19.90 6.73
N TYR A 107 8.42 -18.96 7.34
CA TYR A 107 8.75 -18.41 8.66
C TYR A 107 8.60 -19.43 9.78
N GLN A 108 7.60 -20.31 9.73
CA GLN A 108 7.48 -21.42 10.69
C GLN A 108 8.62 -22.41 10.54
N LEU A 109 8.97 -22.77 9.30
CA LEU A 109 10.11 -23.67 9.03
C LEU A 109 11.45 -23.05 9.46
N ALA A 110 11.60 -21.74 9.33
CA ALA A 110 12.81 -21.00 9.72
C ALA A 110 13.15 -21.08 11.21
N ILE A 111 12.19 -21.44 12.07
CA ILE A 111 12.41 -21.54 13.52
C ILE A 111 13.27 -22.76 13.87
N ASP A 112 13.12 -23.83 13.10
CA ASP A 112 13.82 -25.10 13.30
C ASP A 112 15.13 -25.17 12.47
N LEU A 113 15.48 -24.11 11.74
CA LEU A 113 16.73 -24.02 10.99
C LEU A 113 17.93 -23.70 11.88
N GLU A 114 19.12 -23.95 11.33
CA GLU A 114 20.39 -23.54 11.92
C GLU A 114 20.43 -22.03 12.15
N ILE A 115 21.18 -21.60 13.17
CA ILE A 115 21.24 -20.20 13.63
C ILE A 115 21.60 -19.26 12.47
N GLU A 116 22.57 -19.64 11.63
CA GLU A 116 23.03 -18.84 10.50
C GLU A 116 21.92 -18.60 9.46
N GLU A 117 21.16 -19.64 9.10
CA GLU A 117 20.04 -19.52 8.14
C GLU A 117 18.88 -18.73 8.73
N ARG A 118 18.62 -18.89 10.01
CA ARG A 118 17.59 -18.14 10.72
C ARG A 118 17.92 -16.65 10.77
N ASP A 119 19.19 -16.29 10.95
CA ASP A 119 19.63 -14.90 10.93
C ASP A 119 19.46 -14.26 9.54
N ILE A 120 19.64 -15.03 8.47
CA ILE A 120 19.32 -14.60 7.10
C ILE A 120 17.83 -14.25 7.00
N VAL A 121 16.92 -15.12 7.45
CA VAL A 121 15.46 -14.86 7.41
C VAL A 121 15.11 -13.58 8.19
N ILE A 122 15.63 -13.43 9.41
CA ILE A 122 15.36 -12.26 10.26
C ILE A 122 15.87 -10.98 9.59
N LYS A 123 17.05 -11.02 8.95
CA LYS A 123 17.64 -9.89 8.24
C LYS A 123 16.74 -9.39 7.10
N TYR A 124 16.24 -10.28 6.25
CA TYR A 124 15.36 -9.90 5.14
C TYR A 124 13.96 -9.48 5.61
N ALA A 125 13.40 -10.16 6.62
CA ALA A 125 12.15 -9.75 7.25
C ALA A 125 12.25 -8.30 7.81
N LYS A 126 13.34 -8.00 8.53
CA LYS A 126 13.59 -6.65 9.06
C LYS A 126 13.74 -5.60 7.96
N ARG A 127 14.37 -5.94 6.83
CA ARG A 127 14.44 -5.06 5.65
C ARG A 127 13.04 -4.79 5.09
N GLY A 128 12.19 -5.80 4.96
CA GLY A 128 10.80 -5.62 4.52
C GLY A 128 9.98 -4.74 5.48
N THR A 129 10.18 -4.90 6.80
CA THR A 129 9.55 -4.01 7.79
C THR A 129 10.04 -2.57 7.65
N THR A 130 11.31 -2.35 7.33
CA THR A 130 11.84 -1.01 7.04
C THR A 130 11.17 -0.39 5.82
N VAL A 131 10.93 -1.16 4.75
CA VAL A 131 10.17 -0.69 3.58
C VAL A 131 8.75 -0.31 3.98
N SER A 132 8.08 -1.13 4.79
CA SER A 132 6.73 -0.83 5.30
C SER A 132 6.70 0.48 6.11
N LYS A 133 7.71 0.71 6.95
CA LYS A 133 7.89 1.94 7.75
C LYS A 133 8.14 3.17 6.87
N PHE A 134 8.92 3.02 5.81
CA PHE A 134 9.15 4.09 4.85
C PHE A 134 7.84 4.54 4.20
N TRP A 135 7.02 3.58 3.73
CA TRP A 135 5.75 3.88 3.09
C TRP A 135 4.72 4.53 4.00
N ILE A 136 4.60 4.12 5.26
CA ILE A 136 3.72 4.85 6.21
C ILE A 136 4.18 6.28 6.39
N VAL A 137 5.47 6.53 6.64
CA VAL A 137 5.99 7.89 6.83
C VAL A 137 5.75 8.76 5.60
N CYS A 138 6.15 8.28 4.42
CA CYS A 138 5.97 9.02 3.16
C CYS A 138 4.51 9.28 2.85
N ALA A 139 3.65 8.26 2.89
CA ALA A 139 2.23 8.41 2.57
C ALA A 139 1.54 9.37 3.56
N THR A 140 1.78 9.22 4.87
CA THR A 140 1.17 10.11 5.88
C THR A 140 1.67 11.54 5.77
N LEU A 141 2.96 11.74 5.46
CA LEU A 141 3.52 13.08 5.33
C LEU A 141 2.94 13.77 4.10
N THR A 142 2.89 13.09 2.95
CA THR A 142 2.33 13.64 1.72
C THR A 142 0.84 13.98 1.87
N SER A 143 0.06 13.10 2.49
CA SER A 143 -1.36 13.35 2.77
C SER A 143 -1.55 14.52 3.74
N ALA A 144 -0.80 14.59 4.84
CA ALA A 144 -0.94 15.64 5.83
C ALA A 144 -0.64 17.06 5.28
N LEU A 145 0.17 17.20 4.24
CA LEU A 145 0.48 18.50 3.63
C LEU A 145 -0.76 19.22 3.10
N PHE A 146 -1.76 18.51 2.59
CA PHE A 146 -2.97 19.12 2.03
C PHE A 146 -3.83 19.82 3.09
N PRO A 147 -4.30 19.15 4.17
CA PRO A 147 -5.06 19.81 5.22
C PRO A 147 -4.20 20.83 5.98
N LEU A 148 -2.91 20.56 6.23
CA LEU A 148 -2.03 21.52 6.89
C LEU A 148 -1.90 22.83 6.10
N LYS A 149 -1.72 22.76 4.77
CA LYS A 149 -1.74 23.94 3.90
C LYS A 149 -3.06 24.70 4.03
N ALA A 150 -4.19 24.01 3.96
CA ALA A 150 -5.50 24.64 4.03
C ALA A 150 -5.74 25.35 5.37
N PHE A 151 -5.45 24.67 6.50
CA PHE A 151 -5.58 25.25 7.83
C PHE A 151 -4.62 26.41 8.06
N PHE A 152 -3.37 26.29 7.61
CA PHE A 152 -2.40 27.37 7.73
C PHE A 152 -2.83 28.61 6.95
N ALA A 153 -3.27 28.43 5.70
CA ALA A 153 -3.73 29.55 4.88
C ALA A 153 -5.01 30.20 5.46
N MET A 154 -5.93 29.39 6.01
CA MET A 154 -7.15 29.89 6.68
C MET A 154 -6.80 30.67 7.95
N PHE A 155 -5.79 30.23 8.70
CA PHE A 155 -5.30 30.95 9.86
C PHE A 155 -4.64 32.29 9.48
N CYS A 156 -3.84 32.33 8.43
CA CYS A 156 -3.24 33.58 7.93
C CYS A 156 -4.31 34.60 7.47
N THR A 157 -5.29 34.17 6.68
CA THR A 157 -6.38 35.07 6.23
C THR A 157 -7.23 35.57 7.40
N TYR A 158 -7.45 34.74 8.42
CA TYR A 158 -8.09 35.15 9.66
C TYR A 158 -7.30 36.25 10.40
N LEU A 159 -5.97 36.15 10.47
CA LEU A 159 -5.12 37.20 11.04
C LEU A 159 -5.20 38.52 10.25
N ASP A 160 -5.39 38.44 8.93
CA ASP A 160 -5.61 39.59 8.04
C ASP A 160 -7.04 40.17 8.14
N GLY A 161 -7.88 39.64 9.03
CA GLY A 161 -9.24 40.10 9.28
C GLY A 161 -10.28 39.60 8.27
N LYS A 162 -9.94 38.61 7.43
CA LYS A 162 -10.84 38.01 6.43
C LYS A 162 -11.05 36.53 6.72
N LEU A 163 -12.28 36.15 7.11
CA LEU A 163 -12.62 34.74 7.25
C LEU A 163 -12.91 34.14 5.87
N GLU A 164 -11.89 33.55 5.24
CA GLU A 164 -12.01 32.87 3.95
C GLU A 164 -11.96 31.34 4.12
N TYR A 165 -12.91 30.63 3.51
CA TYR A 165 -12.98 29.18 3.55
C TYR A 165 -12.05 28.55 2.50
N ILE A 166 -10.85 28.17 2.92
CA ILE A 166 -9.85 27.60 2.03
C ILE A 166 -10.03 26.08 1.92
N PRO A 167 -10.35 25.53 0.73
CA PRO A 167 -10.55 24.10 0.56
C PRO A 167 -9.22 23.33 0.61
N MET A 168 -9.30 22.03 0.89
CA MET A 168 -8.13 21.15 0.94
C MET A 168 -7.50 20.95 -0.45
N PHE A 169 -8.34 20.85 -1.48
CA PHE A 169 -7.94 20.81 -2.88
C PHE A 169 -8.50 22.04 -3.60
N ASP A 170 -7.67 22.72 -4.37
CA ASP A 170 -8.02 23.92 -5.14
C ASP A 170 -8.85 23.56 -6.39
N MET A 171 -9.97 22.86 -6.20
CA MET A 171 -10.85 22.40 -7.27
C MET A 171 -12.10 23.27 -7.40
N ARG A 172 -12.54 23.51 -8.65
CA ARG A 172 -13.87 24.05 -8.93
C ARG A 172 -14.89 22.94 -9.09
N TYR A 173 -16.01 23.09 -8.39
CA TYR A 173 -17.13 22.17 -8.48
C TYR A 173 -18.05 22.56 -9.65
N PRO A 174 -18.95 21.66 -10.08
CA PRO A 174 -20.02 22.03 -11.01
C PRO A 174 -20.85 23.20 -10.48
N ASN A 175 -21.34 24.07 -11.36
CA ASN A 175 -21.96 25.37 -11.04
C ASN A 175 -22.93 25.37 -9.84
N ARG A 176 -23.75 24.33 -9.64
CA ARG A 176 -24.71 24.25 -8.51
C ARG A 176 -24.01 24.12 -7.15
N ILE A 177 -22.91 23.37 -7.10
CA ILE A 177 -22.14 23.11 -5.88
C ILE A 177 -21.16 24.27 -5.64
N ASP A 178 -20.58 24.85 -6.69
CA ASP A 178 -19.58 25.92 -6.56
C ASP A 178 -20.15 27.19 -5.89
N VAL A 179 -21.44 27.48 -6.08
CA VAL A 179 -22.14 28.59 -5.41
C VAL A 179 -22.34 28.31 -3.91
N LEU A 180 -22.52 27.05 -3.54
CA LEU A 180 -22.81 26.64 -2.17
C LEU A 180 -21.53 26.42 -1.34
N LYS A 181 -20.35 26.31 -1.96
CA LYS A 181 -19.11 25.93 -1.26
C LYS A 181 -18.67 26.91 -0.17
N GLU A 182 -19.07 28.18 -0.28
CA GLU A 182 -18.77 29.24 0.70
C GLU A 182 -19.73 29.19 1.92
N VAL A 183 -20.80 28.40 1.84
CA VAL A 183 -21.71 28.18 2.97
C VAL A 183 -21.02 27.28 3.98
N PRO A 184 -20.92 27.64 5.27
CA PRO A 184 -20.11 26.91 6.26
C PRO A 184 -20.45 25.41 6.34
N ALA A 185 -21.73 25.06 6.32
CA ALA A 185 -22.17 23.67 6.36
C ALA A 185 -21.71 22.86 5.13
N MET A 186 -21.75 23.46 3.94
CA MET A 186 -21.32 22.81 2.70
C MET A 186 -19.80 22.73 2.62
N PHE A 187 -19.09 23.78 3.05
CA PHE A 187 -17.64 23.77 3.18
C PHE A 187 -17.17 22.61 4.07
N CYS A 188 -17.72 22.48 5.28
CA CYS A 188 -17.37 21.39 6.19
C CYS A 188 -17.65 20.02 5.58
N PHE A 189 -18.77 19.86 4.87
CA PHE A 189 -19.11 18.61 4.19
C PHE A 189 -18.11 18.27 3.07
N LEU A 190 -17.80 19.22 2.19
CA LEU A 190 -16.84 19.02 1.10
C LEU A 190 -15.43 18.76 1.62
N PHE A 191 -15.02 19.48 2.67
CA PHE A 191 -13.74 19.28 3.33
C PHE A 191 -13.64 17.89 3.96
N PHE A 192 -14.72 17.43 4.61
CA PHE A 192 -14.79 16.07 5.17
C PHE A 192 -14.69 14.99 4.08
N LEU A 193 -15.38 15.15 2.95
CA LEU A 193 -15.25 14.23 1.81
C LEU A 193 -13.82 14.19 1.27
N CYS A 194 -13.15 15.34 1.18
CA CYS A 194 -11.76 15.41 0.75
C CYS A 194 -10.83 14.68 1.73
N ILE A 195 -11.01 14.86 3.04
CA ILE A 195 -10.26 14.12 4.08
C ILE A 195 -10.50 12.62 3.95
N LEU A 196 -11.75 12.18 3.76
CA LEU A 196 -12.04 10.75 3.61
C LEU A 196 -11.33 10.16 2.39
N PHE A 197 -11.33 10.89 1.26
CA PHE A 197 -10.62 10.48 0.05
C PHE A 197 -9.11 10.40 0.29
N ASP A 198 -8.53 11.36 0.98
CA ASP A 198 -7.09 11.42 1.28
C ASP A 198 -6.63 10.33 2.26
N VAL A 199 -7.42 10.08 3.32
CA VAL A 199 -7.19 8.95 4.24
C VAL A 199 -7.30 7.62 3.49
N TYR A 200 -8.31 7.46 2.63
CA TYR A 200 -8.46 6.27 1.81
C TYR A 200 -7.25 6.07 0.90
N ALA A 201 -6.84 7.10 0.15
CA ALA A 201 -5.66 7.06 -0.69
C ALA A 201 -4.41 6.66 0.11
N THR A 202 -4.18 7.28 1.26
CA THR A 202 -3.06 6.99 2.16
C THR A 202 -3.04 5.53 2.59
N THR A 203 -4.16 4.99 3.06
CA THR A 203 -4.24 3.57 3.45
C THR A 203 -4.01 2.63 2.27
N MET A 204 -4.41 3.01 1.05
CA MET A 204 -4.12 2.23 -0.15
C MET A 204 -2.63 2.19 -0.49
N TYR A 205 -1.92 3.33 -0.44
CA TYR A 205 -0.48 3.34 -0.66
C TYR A 205 0.29 2.54 0.40
N ILE A 206 -0.10 2.64 1.68
CA ILE A 206 0.53 1.89 2.77
C ILE A 206 0.26 0.38 2.68
N GLY A 207 -0.95 0.00 2.25
CA GLY A 207 -1.36 -1.39 2.13
C GLY A 207 -0.84 -2.09 0.87
N PHE A 208 -0.70 -1.35 -0.25
CA PHE A 208 -0.36 -1.93 -1.55
C PHE A 208 1.15 -1.87 -1.86
N ASP A 209 1.75 -0.68 -1.79
CA ASP A 209 3.07 -0.43 -2.36
C ASP A 209 4.21 -1.19 -1.66
N PRO A 210 4.14 -1.49 -0.35
CA PRO A 210 5.12 -2.36 0.30
C PRO A 210 5.05 -3.83 -0.12
N LEU A 211 3.92 -4.33 -0.65
CA LEU A 211 3.72 -5.77 -0.87
C LEU A 211 4.76 -6.38 -1.80
N VAL A 212 4.96 -5.76 -2.96
CA VAL A 212 5.92 -6.26 -3.96
C VAL A 212 7.35 -6.30 -3.38
N PRO A 213 7.88 -5.21 -2.79
CA PRO A 213 9.17 -5.27 -2.09
C PRO A 213 9.24 -6.31 -0.97
N ILE A 214 8.17 -6.50 -0.19
CA ILE A 214 8.14 -7.49 0.90
C ILE A 214 8.32 -8.90 0.32
N PHE A 215 7.54 -9.27 -0.70
CA PHE A 215 7.65 -10.59 -1.33
C PHE A 215 8.98 -10.78 -2.04
N LEU A 216 9.48 -9.77 -2.76
CA LEU A 216 10.80 -9.83 -3.39
C LEU A 216 11.91 -10.02 -2.36
N LEU A 217 11.88 -9.29 -1.25
CA LEU A 217 12.86 -9.46 -0.16
C LEU A 217 12.76 -10.85 0.49
N HIS A 218 11.55 -11.41 0.61
CA HIS A 218 11.36 -12.79 1.06
C HIS A 218 12.04 -13.79 0.11
N ILE A 219 11.80 -13.65 -1.20
CA ILE A 219 12.43 -14.49 -2.24
C ILE A 219 13.95 -14.36 -2.17
N CYS A 220 14.48 -13.13 -2.09
CA CYS A 220 15.91 -12.90 -1.94
C CYS A 220 16.47 -13.58 -0.69
N GLY A 221 15.76 -13.55 0.43
CA GLY A 221 16.15 -14.26 1.64
C GLY A 221 16.18 -15.77 1.46
N GLN A 222 15.19 -16.36 0.79
CA GLN A 222 15.20 -17.79 0.49
C GLN A 222 16.33 -18.18 -0.47
N LEU A 223 16.65 -17.34 -1.46
CA LEU A 223 17.79 -17.54 -2.36
C LEU A 223 19.13 -17.46 -1.63
N ASP A 224 19.28 -16.54 -0.67
CA ASP A 224 20.49 -16.39 0.14
C ASP A 224 20.71 -17.63 1.03
N ILE A 225 19.65 -18.19 1.61
CA ILE A 225 19.70 -19.48 2.32
C ILE A 225 20.15 -20.61 1.39
N LEU A 226 19.59 -20.70 0.18
CA LEU A 226 19.99 -21.73 -0.79
C LEU A 226 21.46 -21.60 -1.19
N SER A 227 21.93 -20.37 -1.42
CA SER A 227 23.33 -20.07 -1.71
C SER A 227 24.24 -20.52 -0.55
N HIS A 228 23.86 -20.18 0.68
CA HIS A 228 24.59 -20.58 1.89
C HIS A 228 24.68 -22.11 2.03
N ARG A 229 23.56 -22.82 1.86
CA ARG A 229 23.52 -24.29 1.86
C ARG A 229 24.42 -24.90 0.80
N MET A 230 24.41 -24.33 -0.40
CA MET A 230 25.24 -24.78 -1.52
C MET A 230 26.72 -24.62 -1.19
N LEU A 231 27.15 -23.49 -0.63
CA LEU A 231 28.54 -23.28 -0.21
C LEU A 231 28.96 -24.25 0.89
N LYS A 232 28.10 -24.50 1.88
CA LYS A 232 28.36 -25.46 2.96
C LYS A 232 28.46 -26.91 2.44
N LEU A 233 27.72 -27.24 1.38
CA LEU A 233 27.76 -28.55 0.74
C LEU A 233 29.15 -28.92 0.19
N PHE A 234 29.91 -27.93 -0.29
CA PHE A 234 31.24 -28.13 -0.86
C PHE A 234 32.37 -27.98 0.17
N SER A 235 32.04 -27.88 1.46
CA SER A 235 33.02 -27.93 2.55
C SER A 235 33.34 -29.38 2.96
N GLU A 236 34.60 -29.64 3.30
CA GLU A 236 35.39 -30.84 2.95
C GLU A 236 35.00 -32.23 3.53
N ASP A 237 33.85 -32.41 4.21
CA ASP A 237 33.57 -33.62 5.00
C ASP A 237 32.29 -34.41 4.60
N SER A 238 31.68 -34.15 3.44
CA SER A 238 30.38 -34.76 3.07
C SER A 238 30.47 -35.96 2.13
N ASN A 239 29.74 -37.03 2.47
CA ASN A 239 29.69 -38.27 1.69
C ASN A 239 28.89 -38.06 0.38
N SER A 240 29.26 -38.72 -0.72
CA SER A 240 28.69 -38.45 -2.06
C SER A 240 27.16 -38.64 -2.16
N LEU A 241 26.62 -39.52 -1.32
CA LEU A 241 25.18 -39.81 -1.22
C LEU A 241 24.43 -38.67 -0.49
N GLU A 242 25.04 -38.13 0.56
CA GLU A 242 24.50 -36.99 1.32
C GLU A 242 24.54 -35.68 0.50
N ILE A 243 25.59 -35.50 -0.29
CA ILE A 243 25.70 -34.40 -1.27
C ILE A 243 24.54 -34.46 -2.25
N ASN A 244 24.27 -35.63 -2.86
CA ASN A 244 23.20 -35.79 -3.83
C ASN A 244 21.80 -35.52 -3.23
N GLU A 245 21.53 -35.97 -2.01
CA GLU A 245 20.25 -35.71 -1.34
C GLU A 245 20.04 -34.22 -1.03
N LYS A 246 21.06 -33.56 -0.48
CA LYS A 246 21.01 -32.12 -0.19
C LYS A 246 20.90 -31.30 -1.48
N LEU A 247 21.60 -31.68 -2.56
CA LEU A 247 21.52 -31.03 -3.86
C LEU A 247 20.11 -31.17 -4.48
N LYS A 248 19.48 -32.35 -4.34
CA LYS A 248 18.09 -32.57 -4.76
C LYS A 248 17.12 -31.67 -3.99
N CYS A 249 17.31 -31.53 -2.68
CA CYS A 249 16.50 -30.64 -1.84
C CYS A 249 16.67 -29.16 -2.23
N ILE A 250 17.90 -28.72 -2.49
CA ILE A 250 18.20 -27.37 -3.01
C ILE A 250 17.50 -27.15 -4.34
N ASN A 251 17.59 -28.10 -5.28
CA ASN A 251 17.00 -27.97 -6.61
C ASN A 251 15.46 -27.92 -6.56
N MET A 252 14.83 -28.75 -5.72
CA MET A 252 13.38 -28.68 -5.47
C MET A 252 12.96 -27.31 -4.93
N LYS A 253 13.68 -26.81 -3.91
CA LYS A 253 13.34 -25.51 -3.32
C LYS A 253 13.61 -24.35 -4.28
N LEU A 254 14.61 -24.46 -5.15
CA LEU A 254 14.85 -23.50 -6.22
C LEU A 254 13.68 -23.49 -7.23
N GLN A 255 13.18 -24.66 -7.64
CA GLN A 255 12.00 -24.76 -8.50
C GLN A 255 10.74 -24.16 -7.86
N ASP A 256 10.55 -24.35 -6.55
CA ASP A 256 9.45 -23.73 -5.83
C ASP A 256 9.56 -22.20 -5.78
N LEU A 257 10.77 -21.66 -5.61
CA LEU A 257 11.01 -20.22 -5.68
C LEU A 257 10.78 -19.66 -7.09
N TYR A 258 11.20 -20.37 -8.14
CA TYR A 258 10.92 -19.98 -9.52
C TYR A 258 9.41 -19.87 -9.77
N ARG A 259 8.63 -20.85 -9.32
CA ARG A 259 7.16 -20.79 -9.41
C ARG A 259 6.57 -19.60 -8.65
N LEU A 260 7.18 -19.20 -7.53
CA LEU A 260 6.73 -18.06 -6.75
C LEU A 260 7.01 -16.73 -7.48
N VAL A 261 8.16 -16.64 -8.15
CA VAL A 261 8.50 -15.50 -9.02
C VAL A 261 7.53 -15.42 -10.22
N ASP A 262 7.16 -16.55 -10.83
CA ASP A 262 6.22 -16.56 -11.96
C ASP A 262 4.79 -16.13 -11.57
N ILE A 263 4.44 -16.20 -10.29
CA ILE A 263 3.15 -15.75 -9.74
C ILE A 263 3.17 -14.25 -9.41
N LEU A 264 4.36 -13.67 -9.21
CA LEU A 264 4.55 -12.28 -8.77
C LEU A 264 4.39 -11.28 -9.91
#